data_AF-K0D8F5-F1
#
_entry.id   AF-K0D8F5-F1
#
_cell.length_a   1.000
_cell.length_b   1.000
_cell.length_c   1.000
_cell.angle_alpha   90.00
_cell.angle_beta   90.00
_cell.angle_gamma   90.00
#
_symmetry.space_group_name_H-M   'P 1'
#
loop_
_entity.id
_entity.type
_entity.pdbx_description
1 polymer ?
#
loop_
_entity_poly.entity_id
_entity_poly.type
_entity_poly.pdbx_seq_one_letter_code
_entity_poly.pdbx_strand_id
1 'polypeptide(L)' 'MTKKFLESQGIAFKEINIEEEIKYVDELKADGFRQTPVVSIEGMPKFSGFRPDVLKKISA' A
#
# COMPACT_ATOMS: atom_id res chain seq x y z
N MET A 1 -10.29 -2.41 -2.35
CA MET A 1 -10.24 -2.18 -3.81
C MET A 1 -8.81 -2.23 -4.35
N THR A 2 -7.82 -1.67 -3.64
CA THR A 2 -6.39 -1.74 -4.01
C THR A 2 -5.88 -3.17 -4.24
N LYS A 3 -6.15 -4.09 -3.29
CA LYS A 3 -5.76 -5.51 -3.38
C LYS A 3 -6.28 -6.17 -4.67
N LYS A 4 -7.61 -6.09 -4.89
CA LYS A 4 -8.26 -6.62 -6.10
C LYS A 4 -7.69 -6.02 -7.39
N PHE A 5 -7.30 -4.76 -7.39
CA PHE A 5 -6.66 -4.13 -8.54
C PHE A 5 -5.28 -4.75 -8.82
N LEU A 6 -4.43 -4.91 -7.79
CA LEU A 6 -3.12 -5.53 -7.92
C LEU A 6 -3.23 -6.99 -8.39
N GLU A 7 -4.15 -7.76 -7.82
CA GLU A 7 -4.45 -9.14 -8.27
C GLU A 7 -4.93 -9.16 -9.73
N SER A 8 -5.84 -8.26 -10.11
CA SER A 8 -6.35 -8.17 -11.48
C SER A 8 -5.29 -7.73 -12.50
N GLN A 9 -4.21 -7.07 -12.07
CA GLN A 9 -3.08 -6.70 -12.91
C GLN A 9 -1.96 -7.74 -12.87
N GLY A 10 -2.08 -8.81 -12.06
CA GLY A 10 -1.03 -9.81 -11.89
C GLY A 10 0.22 -9.28 -11.19
N ILE A 11 0.11 -8.16 -10.45
CA ILE A 11 1.24 -7.57 -9.74
C ILE A 11 1.44 -8.36 -8.45
N ALA A 12 2.64 -8.85 -8.22
CA ALA A 12 3.00 -9.45 -6.94
C ALA A 12 3.03 -8.37 -5.86
N PHE A 13 2.24 -8.53 -4.80
CA PHE A 13 2.24 -7.65 -3.64
C PHE A 13 2.29 -8.48 -2.36
N LYS A 14 2.84 -7.88 -1.31
CA LYS A 14 2.81 -8.44 0.03
C LYS A 14 1.75 -7.70 0.84
N GLU A 15 0.77 -8.45 1.34
CA GLU A 15 -0.15 -7.93 2.34
C GLU A 15 0.48 -8.03 3.71
N ILE A 16 0.45 -6.93 4.46
CA ILE A 16 0.95 -6.86 5.82
C ILE A 16 -0.23 -6.42 6.69
N ASN A 17 -0.69 -7.30 7.57
CA ASN A 17 -1.72 -6.93 8.53
C ASN A 17 -1.07 -6.16 9.68
N ILE A 18 -1.31 -4.85 9.70
CA ILE A 18 -0.78 -3.97 10.74
C ILE A 18 -1.45 -4.17 12.10
N GLU A 19 -2.60 -4.85 12.16
CA GLU A 19 -3.24 -5.22 13.43
C GLU A 19 -2.46 -6.32 14.15
N GLU A 20 -1.82 -7.22 13.39
CA GLU A 20 -0.95 -8.27 13.94
C GLU A 20 0.50 -7.77 14.10
N GLU A 21 0.98 -6.98 13.14
CA GLU A 21 2.35 -6.46 13.11
C GLU A 21 2.41 -4.99 13.52
N ILE A 22 2.19 -4.75 14.82
CA ILE A 22 2.13 -3.39 15.43
C ILE A 22 3.39 -2.56 15.12
N LYS A 23 4.54 -3.20 14.91
CA LYS A 23 5.79 -2.54 14.51
C LYS A 23 5.65 -1.63 13.27
N TYR A 24 4.80 -2.00 12.31
CA TYR A 24 4.54 -1.18 11.13
C TYR A 24 3.54 -0.06 11.43
N VAL A 25 2.69 -0.19 12.44
CA VAL A 25 1.76 0.87 12.85
C VAL A 25 2.54 2.10 13.32
N ASP A 26 3.58 1.90 14.13
CA ASP A 26 4.42 2.99 14.61
C ASP A 26 5.21 3.64 13.47
N GLU A 27 5.75 2.86 12.53
CA GLU A 27 6.40 3.37 11.32
C GLU A 27 5.42 4.21 10.47
N LEU A 28 4.22 3.70 10.22
CA LEU A 28 3.20 4.39 9.43
C LEU A 28 2.72 5.68 10.10
N LYS A 29 2.59 5.68 11.42
CA LYS A 29 2.26 6.89 12.19
C LYS A 29 3.39 7.91 12.13
N ALA A 30 4.65 7.48 12.22
CA ALA A 30 5.82 8.34 12.09
C ALA A 30 5.92 8.95 10.68
N ASP A 31 5.58 8.17 9.65
CA ASP A 31 5.44 8.64 8.26
C ASP A 31 4.24 9.60 8.06
N GLY A 32 3.39 9.78 9.08
CA GLY A 32 2.23 10.67 9.04
C GLY A 32 0.97 10.06 8.43
N PHE A 33 0.98 8.76 8.12
CA PHE A 33 -0.20 8.07 7.64
C PHE A 33 -1.21 7.86 8.77
N ARG A 34 -2.44 8.32 8.53
CA ARG A 34 -3.55 8.22 9.49
C ARG A 34 -4.70 7.35 9.00
N GLN A 35 -4.60 6.83 7.77
CA GLN A 35 -5.65 6.07 7.12
C GLN A 35 -5.06 4.82 6.45
N THR A 36 -5.73 3.70 6.65
CA THR A 36 -5.49 2.46 5.93
C THR A 36 -6.44 2.33 4.75
N PRO A 37 -6.11 1.56 3.69
CA PRO A 37 -4.85 0.82 3.49
C PRO A 37 -3.68 1.75 3.09
N VAL A 38 -2.46 1.42 3.51
CA VAL A 38 -1.23 2.07 3.03
C VAL A 38 -0.54 1.15 2.04
N VAL A 39 -0.10 1.71 0.92
CA VAL A 39 0.60 0.99 -0.14
C VAL A 39 2.01 1.56 -0.23
N SER A 40 2.99 0.66 -0.12
CA SER A 40 4.41 0.96 -0.30
C SER A 40 4.87 0.26 -1.57
N ILE A 41 5.49 1.00 -2.48
CA ILE A 41 6.00 0.47 -3.75
C ILE A 41 7.49 0.78 -3.79
N GLU A 42 8.30 -0.20 -4.18
CA GLU A 42 9.74 0.00 -4.32
C GLU A 42 10.03 1.06 -5.40
N GLY A 43 10.84 2.06 -5.05
CA GLY A 43 11.15 3.19 -5.95
C GLY A 43 10.06 4.26 -6.07
N MET A 44 8.95 4.17 -5.32
CA MET A 44 7.91 5.20 -5.28
C MET A 44 7.57 5.62 -3.85
N PRO A 45 7.11 6.87 -3.64
CA PRO A 45 6.65 7.31 -2.34
C PRO A 45 5.43 6.49 -1.90
N LYS A 46 5.44 6.10 -0.62
CA LYS A 46 4.32 5.43 0.04
C LYS A 46 3.07 6.31 -0.03
N PHE A 47 1.89 5.72 -0.16
CA PHE A 47 0.64 6.48 -0.14
C PHE A 47 -0.45 5.73 0.61
N SER A 48 -1.35 6.49 1.24
CA SER A 48 -2.55 5.95 1.87
C SER A 48 -3.77 6.03 0.95
N GLY A 49 -4.65 5.06 1.06
CA GLY A 49 -5.93 4.99 0.36
C GLY A 49 -5.87 4.23 -0.97
N PHE A 50 -6.97 4.31 -1.71
CA PHE A 50 -7.08 3.72 -3.06
C PHE A 50 -6.74 4.76 -4.12
N ARG A 51 -5.57 4.62 -4.76
CA ARG A 51 -5.06 5.54 -5.80
C ARG A 51 -4.87 4.81 -7.13
N PRO A 52 -5.92 4.65 -7.94
CA PRO A 52 -5.83 3.93 -9.22
C PRO A 52 -4.86 4.60 -10.21
N ASP A 53 -4.66 5.91 -10.09
CA ASP A 53 -3.70 6.68 -10.87
C ASP A 53 -2.25 6.24 -10.63
N VAL A 54 -1.87 5.96 -9.38
CA VAL A 54 -0.54 5.46 -9.03
C VAL A 54 -0.42 3.97 -9.38
N LEU A 55 -1.47 3.19 -9.07
CA LEU A 55 -1.48 1.75 -9.35
C LEU A 55 -1.36 1.42 -10.85
N LYS A 56 -1.89 2.28 -11.74
CA LYS A 56 -1.71 2.15 -13.19
C LYS A 56 -0.29 2.45 -13.67
N LYS A 57 0.50 3.22 -12.93
CA LYS A 57 1.90 3.52 -13.30
C LYS A 57 2.85 2.34 -13.03
N ILE A 58 2.49 1.48 -12.08
CA ILE A 58 3.26 0.28 -11.73
C ILE A 58 2.90 -0.93 -12.57
N SER A 59 1.71 -0.92 -13.21
CA SER A 59 1.23 -2.02 -14.06
C SER A 59 1.62 -1.88 -15.53
N ALA A 60 2.34 -0.82 -15.90
CA ALA A 60 2.65 -0.47 -17.30
C ALA A 60 3.97 -1.07 -17.77
#